data_AF-A0A8H3FH99-F1
#
_entry.id   AF-A0A8H3FH99-F1
#
_cell.length_a   1.000
_cell.length_b   1.000
_cell.length_c   1.000
_cell.angle_alpha   90.00
_cell.angle_beta   90.00
_cell.angle_gamma   90.00
#
_symmetry.space_group_name_H-M   'P 1'
#
loop_
_entity.id
_entity.type
_entity.pdbx_description
1 polymer ?
#
loop_
_entity_poly.entity_id
_entity_poly.type
_entity_poly.pdbx_seq_one_letter_code
_entity_poly.pdbx_strand_id
1 'polypeptide(L)'
;INLVIAAVFAPVLLLYTPSVDPQPKKPMRQRASSFDYVGAFLIVAAFAFGTTGLSFGGSEYAWGSATIIVTLVLSVVLFCLFGIQQSFCLATSFEHRLLPVQYFRNRTLILMFLESAQVGSSIFIPIYFIPLFFQFTKGDRALDAAVRLLPFIFFLVFFSLANGGVMGKEGHYMPWYIIANVLIILGSALMYTVNENTSTANIYGYSIILATGAGCIMQASFIVAQAIVPRIEMSAGK
;
A
#
# COMPACT_ATOMS: atom_id res chain seq x y z
N ILE A 1 -6.24 0.50 -13.14
CA ILE A 1 -6.34 1.99 -13.08
C ILE A 1 -7.27 2.43 -14.20
N ASN A 2 -8.33 3.19 -13.88
CA ASN A 2 -9.40 3.52 -14.83
C ASN A 2 -9.12 4.88 -15.51
N LEU A 3 -8.30 4.87 -16.56
CA LEU A 3 -7.81 6.06 -17.28
C LEU A 3 -8.93 6.98 -17.78
N VAL A 4 -10.09 6.40 -18.13
CA VAL A 4 -11.27 7.15 -18.58
C VAL A 4 -11.82 8.05 -17.47
N ILE A 5 -11.88 7.55 -16.24
CA ILE A 5 -12.32 8.34 -15.09
C ILE A 5 -11.32 9.47 -14.84
N ALA A 6 -10.01 9.17 -14.87
CA ALA A 6 -8.98 10.20 -14.72
C ALA A 6 -9.08 11.29 -15.80
N ALA A 7 -9.32 10.92 -17.05
CA ALA A 7 -9.51 11.88 -18.15
C ALA A 7 -10.74 12.77 -17.97
N VAL A 8 -11.85 12.20 -17.49
CA VAL A 8 -13.10 12.95 -17.24
C VAL A 8 -12.95 13.93 -16.07
N PHE A 9 -12.23 13.54 -15.00
CA PHE A 9 -12.00 14.40 -13.83
C PHE A 9 -10.79 15.32 -13.97
N ALA A 10 -9.90 15.11 -14.95
CA ALA A 10 -8.70 15.92 -15.17
C ALA A 10 -8.97 17.43 -15.33
N PRO A 11 -10.02 17.89 -16.04
CA PRO A 11 -10.30 19.33 -16.16
C PRO A 11 -10.68 19.94 -14.82
N VAL A 12 -11.48 19.23 -14.02
CA VAL A 12 -11.89 19.67 -12.68
C VAL A 12 -10.68 19.69 -11.75
N LEU A 13 -9.83 18.65 -11.79
CA LEU A 13 -8.61 18.61 -11.00
C LEU A 13 -7.64 19.73 -11.38
N LEU A 14 -7.42 19.99 -12.67
CA LEU A 14 -6.48 21.03 -13.14
C LEU A 14 -6.98 22.46 -12.89
N LEU A 15 -8.29 22.70 -12.95
CA LEU A 15 -8.86 24.05 -12.78
C LEU A 15 -9.19 24.38 -11.32
N TYR A 16 -9.49 23.38 -10.49
CA TYR A 16 -9.97 23.58 -9.13
C TYR A 16 -8.99 23.15 -8.04
N THR A 17 -7.88 22.47 -8.37
CA THR A 17 -6.80 22.33 -7.38
C THR A 17 -6.10 23.68 -7.23
N PRO A 18 -6.09 24.28 -6.02
CA PRO A 18 -5.25 25.42 -5.77
C PRO A 18 -3.80 25.00 -6.06
N SER A 19 -3.09 25.78 -6.88
CA SER A 19 -1.66 25.61 -7.12
C SER A 19 -0.90 26.00 -5.86
N VAL A 20 -1.03 25.18 -4.82
CA VAL A 20 -0.24 25.27 -3.61
C VAL A 20 1.16 24.82 -4.01
N ASP A 21 1.99 25.76 -4.46
CA ASP A 21 3.42 25.52 -4.58
C ASP A 21 3.96 25.34 -3.16
N PRO A 22 4.40 24.12 -2.77
CA PRO A 22 4.88 23.89 -1.42
C PRO A 22 6.22 24.60 -1.17
N GLN A 23 6.95 25.03 -2.22
CA GLN A 23 8.28 25.63 -2.12
C GLN A 23 8.51 26.78 -3.12
N PRO A 24 7.70 27.86 -3.10
CA PRO A 24 7.64 28.88 -4.16
C PRO A 24 8.94 29.65 -4.43
N LYS A 25 9.94 29.50 -3.56
CA LYS A 25 11.23 30.20 -3.63
C LYS A 25 12.37 29.39 -4.27
N LYS A 26 12.20 28.08 -4.52
CA LYS A 26 13.27 27.24 -5.11
C LYS A 26 13.10 27.10 -6.62
N PRO A 27 14.11 27.46 -7.45
CA PRO A 27 14.06 27.24 -8.89
C PRO A 27 13.94 25.75 -9.22
N MET A 28 13.23 25.42 -10.30
CA MET A 28 12.91 24.05 -10.72
C MET A 28 14.17 23.15 -10.81
N ARG A 29 15.31 23.71 -11.21
CA ARG A 29 16.61 23.01 -11.25
C ARG A 29 17.10 22.57 -9.87
N GLN A 30 16.97 23.42 -8.85
CA GLN A 30 17.35 23.05 -7.48
C GLN A 30 16.39 22.01 -6.89
N ARG A 31 15.10 22.07 -7.24
CA ARG A 31 14.13 21.04 -6.83
C ARG A 31 14.46 19.67 -7.45
N ALA A 32 14.82 19.65 -8.73
CA ALA A 32 15.21 18.43 -9.41
C ALA A 32 16.50 17.83 -8.81
N SER A 33 17.53 18.64 -8.56
CA SER A 33 18.78 18.13 -7.95
C SER A 33 18.62 17.64 -6.51
N SER A 34 17.57 18.08 -5.82
CA SER A 34 17.21 17.67 -4.46
C SER A 34 16.53 16.29 -4.39
N PHE A 35 16.26 15.64 -5.51
CA PHE A 35 15.62 14.32 -5.53
C PHE A 35 16.65 13.19 -5.45
N ASP A 36 16.38 12.19 -4.60
CA ASP A 36 17.23 10.99 -4.46
C ASP A 36 17.01 10.01 -5.63
N TYR A 37 17.59 10.34 -6.78
CA TYR A 37 17.48 9.52 -8.00
C TYR A 37 18.10 8.14 -7.84
N VAL A 38 19.21 8.03 -7.10
CA VAL A 38 19.92 6.76 -6.91
C VAL A 38 19.08 5.83 -6.04
N GLY A 39 18.58 6.34 -4.90
CA GLY A 39 17.67 5.58 -4.05
C GLY A 39 16.40 5.18 -4.80
N ALA A 40 15.82 6.08 -5.60
CA ALA A 40 14.62 5.82 -6.39
C ALA A 40 14.85 4.70 -7.42
N PHE A 41 15.97 4.76 -8.13
CA PHE A 41 16.34 3.71 -9.07
C PHE A 41 16.55 2.37 -8.38
N LEU A 42 17.30 2.34 -7.27
CA LEU A 42 17.59 1.12 -6.53
C LEU A 42 16.31 0.45 -6.00
N ILE A 43 15.41 1.22 -5.38
CA ILE A 43 14.17 0.65 -4.83
C ILE A 43 13.22 0.17 -5.93
N VAL A 44 13.07 0.94 -7.03
CA VAL A 44 12.22 0.55 -8.17
C VAL A 44 12.77 -0.71 -8.84
N ALA A 45 14.09 -0.76 -9.08
CA ALA A 45 14.74 -1.93 -9.64
C ALA A 45 14.59 -3.15 -8.72
N ALA A 46 14.81 -2.99 -7.40
CA ALA A 46 14.66 -4.07 -6.43
C ALA A 46 13.25 -4.68 -6.47
N PHE A 47 12.21 -3.84 -6.47
CA PHE A 47 10.83 -4.32 -6.60
C PHE A 47 10.54 -4.92 -7.98
N ALA A 48 11.03 -4.34 -9.07
CA ALA A 48 10.81 -4.85 -10.41
C ALA A 48 11.39 -6.26 -10.58
N PHE A 49 12.64 -6.48 -10.17
CA PHE A 49 13.26 -7.80 -10.21
C PHE A 49 12.55 -8.77 -9.24
N GLY A 50 12.27 -8.35 -8.01
CA GLY A 50 11.62 -9.22 -7.02
C GLY A 50 10.24 -9.70 -7.46
N THR A 51 9.40 -8.77 -7.93
CA THR A 51 8.06 -9.09 -8.43
C THR A 51 8.11 -9.94 -9.70
N THR A 52 9.02 -9.66 -10.63
CA THR A 52 9.22 -10.49 -11.84
C THR A 52 9.59 -11.93 -11.47
N GLY A 53 10.55 -12.11 -10.56
CA GLY A 53 10.97 -13.45 -10.12
C GLY A 53 9.85 -14.23 -9.44
N LEU A 54 9.04 -13.57 -8.62
CA LEU A 54 7.89 -14.18 -7.95
C LEU A 54 6.71 -14.45 -8.89
N SER A 55 6.52 -13.64 -9.92
CA SER A 55 5.34 -13.75 -10.81
C SER A 55 5.53 -14.83 -11.88
N PHE A 56 6.75 -14.96 -12.40
CA PHE A 56 7.08 -15.96 -13.42
C PHE A 56 7.66 -17.26 -12.84
N GLY A 57 8.04 -17.27 -11.56
CA GLY A 57 8.50 -18.46 -10.86
C GLY A 57 7.39 -19.49 -10.70
N GLY A 58 7.61 -20.70 -11.22
CA GLY A 58 6.66 -21.81 -11.16
C GLY A 58 5.52 -21.76 -12.17
N SER A 59 5.31 -20.62 -12.85
CA SER A 59 4.31 -20.46 -13.92
C SER A 59 4.96 -20.60 -15.30
N GLU A 60 5.91 -19.72 -15.63
CA GLU A 60 6.60 -19.67 -16.92
C GLU A 60 7.99 -20.33 -16.85
N TYR A 61 8.72 -20.08 -15.75
CA TYR A 61 10.04 -20.66 -15.52
C TYR A 61 10.04 -21.52 -14.25
N ALA A 62 10.73 -22.66 -14.28
CA ALA A 62 10.92 -23.47 -13.08
C ALA A 62 11.64 -22.65 -11.98
N TRP A 63 11.26 -22.85 -10.72
CA TRP A 63 11.89 -22.17 -9.57
C TRP A 63 13.42 -22.34 -9.51
N GLY A 64 13.93 -23.49 -9.97
CA GLY A 64 15.37 -23.77 -10.06
C GLY A 64 16.06 -23.19 -11.29
N SER A 65 15.35 -22.48 -12.17
CA SER A 65 15.94 -21.85 -13.35
C SER A 65 16.90 -20.74 -12.94
N ALA A 66 18.03 -20.63 -13.65
CA ALA A 66 19.00 -19.56 -13.47
C ALA A 66 18.35 -18.18 -13.56
N THR A 67 17.38 -17.99 -14.46
CA THR A 67 16.66 -16.73 -14.61
C THR A 67 15.96 -16.32 -13.32
N ILE A 68 15.21 -17.23 -12.68
CA ILE A 68 14.47 -16.93 -11.46
C ILE A 68 15.43 -16.67 -10.29
N ILE A 69 16.44 -17.53 -10.12
CA ILE A 69 17.42 -17.38 -9.04
C ILE A 69 18.17 -16.05 -9.18
N VAL A 70 18.66 -15.71 -10.37
CA VAL A 70 19.36 -14.43 -10.62
C VAL A 70 18.45 -13.25 -10.33
N THR A 71 17.20 -13.29 -10.78
CA THR A 71 16.26 -12.18 -10.60
C THR A 71 15.94 -11.97 -9.10
N LEU A 72 15.75 -13.05 -8.34
CA LEU A 72 15.50 -12.97 -6.88
C LEU A 72 16.74 -12.52 -6.11
N VAL A 73 17.92 -13.07 -6.41
CA VAL A 73 19.18 -12.67 -5.77
C VAL A 73 19.49 -11.21 -6.08
N LEU A 74 19.29 -10.76 -7.33
CA LEU A 74 19.50 -9.38 -7.71
C LEU A 74 18.55 -8.43 -6.98
N SER A 75 17.29 -8.82 -6.78
CA SER A 75 16.34 -8.06 -5.95
C SER A 75 16.86 -7.87 -4.53
N VAL A 76 17.31 -8.96 -3.88
CA VAL A 76 17.87 -8.90 -2.51
C VAL A 76 19.11 -8.01 -2.46
N VAL A 77 20.04 -8.17 -3.41
CA VAL A 77 21.25 -7.34 -3.50
C VAL A 77 20.89 -5.87 -3.66
N LEU A 78 19.93 -5.53 -4.53
CA LEU A 78 19.48 -4.16 -4.73
C LEU A 78 18.81 -3.57 -3.48
N PHE A 79 18.03 -4.36 -2.73
CA PHE A 79 17.50 -3.92 -1.43
C PHE A 79 18.60 -3.67 -0.41
N CYS A 80 19.64 -4.53 -0.35
CA CYS A 80 20.80 -4.29 0.51
C CYS A 80 21.55 -3.02 0.11
N LEU A 81 21.78 -2.81 -1.19
CA LEU A 81 22.42 -1.59 -1.72
C LEU A 81 21.59 -0.35 -1.41
N PHE A 82 20.27 -0.42 -1.53
CA PHE A 82 19.36 0.65 -1.11
C PHE A 82 19.51 0.94 0.39
N GLY A 83 19.50 -0.08 1.24
CA GLY A 83 19.69 0.08 2.68
C GLY A 83 21.03 0.72 3.05
N ILE A 84 22.12 0.31 2.38
CA ILE A 84 23.45 0.91 2.55
C ILE A 84 23.44 2.37 2.08
N GLN A 85 22.89 2.64 0.89
CA GLN A 85 22.84 3.98 0.31
C GLN A 85 22.05 4.96 1.20
N GLN A 86 20.91 4.53 1.74
CA GLN A 86 20.10 5.34 2.66
C GLN A 86 20.78 5.51 4.04
N SER A 87 21.46 4.48 4.55
CA SER A 87 22.15 4.52 5.84
C SER A 87 23.38 5.45 5.82
N PHE A 88 24.18 5.38 4.76
CA PHE A 88 25.42 6.17 4.63
C PHE A 88 25.25 7.48 3.84
N CYS A 89 24.04 7.81 3.39
CA CYS A 89 23.75 8.99 2.57
C CYS A 89 24.62 9.05 1.30
N LEU A 90 24.84 7.92 0.63
CA LEU A 90 25.63 7.88 -0.60
C LEU A 90 24.85 8.53 -1.74
N ALA A 91 25.46 9.52 -2.42
CA ALA A 91 24.84 10.27 -3.52
C ALA A 91 23.48 10.94 -3.17
N THR A 92 23.23 11.20 -1.89
CA THR A 92 22.03 11.89 -1.39
C THR A 92 22.37 12.70 -0.14
N SER A 93 21.52 13.67 0.20
CA SER A 93 21.68 14.47 1.42
C SER A 93 20.78 13.93 2.52
N PHE A 94 21.17 14.11 3.78
CA PHE A 94 20.41 13.64 4.95
C PHE A 94 18.92 14.02 4.91
N GLU A 95 18.64 15.24 4.45
CA GLU A 95 17.29 15.84 4.31
C GLU A 95 16.48 15.32 3.12
N HIS A 96 17.14 14.77 2.10
CA HIS A 96 16.53 14.46 0.80
C HIS A 96 16.40 12.96 0.53
N ARG A 97 16.73 12.13 1.53
CA ARG A 97 16.61 10.67 1.47
C ARG A 97 15.16 10.24 1.32
N LEU A 98 14.93 9.24 0.46
CA LEU A 98 13.63 8.61 0.29
C LEU A 98 13.15 7.91 1.55
N LEU A 99 14.05 7.21 2.24
CA LEU A 99 13.76 6.46 3.44
C LEU A 99 14.57 7.06 4.60
N PRO A 100 13.99 7.97 5.39
CA PRO A 100 14.64 8.52 6.57
C PRO A 100 14.87 7.44 7.64
N VAL A 101 16.06 6.83 7.60
CA VAL A 101 16.48 5.72 8.49
C VAL A 101 16.34 6.07 9.98
N GLN A 102 16.41 7.36 10.32
CA GLN A 102 16.23 7.88 11.66
C GLN A 102 14.85 7.54 12.28
N TYR A 103 13.80 7.36 11.46
CA TYR A 103 12.48 6.93 11.93
C TYR A 103 12.44 5.48 12.41
N PHE A 104 13.39 4.62 12.02
CA PHE A 104 13.49 3.26 12.54
C PHE A 104 13.90 3.22 14.01
N ARG A 105 14.32 4.34 14.61
CA ARG A 105 14.53 4.41 16.06
C ARG A 105 13.20 4.53 16.84
N ASN A 106 12.14 4.99 16.19
CA ASN A 106 10.83 5.15 16.83
C ASN A 106 9.98 3.89 16.61
N ARG A 107 9.69 3.17 17.71
CA ARG A 107 8.87 1.96 17.69
C ARG A 107 7.51 2.19 17.04
N THR A 108 6.87 3.34 17.27
CA THR A 108 5.57 3.64 16.69
C THR A 108 5.65 3.76 15.17
N LEU A 109 6.70 4.37 14.62
CA LEU A 109 6.87 4.48 13.17
C LEU A 109 7.15 3.11 12.53
N ILE A 110 7.95 2.25 13.18
CA ILE A 110 8.13 0.86 12.72
C ILE A 110 6.79 0.13 12.68
N LEU A 111 5.96 0.27 13.72
CA LEU A 111 4.64 -0.35 13.75
C LEU A 111 3.73 0.17 12.63
N MET A 112 3.78 1.47 12.32
CA MET A 112 3.02 2.05 11.20
C MET A 112 3.48 1.52 9.84
N PHE A 113 4.80 1.30 9.64
CA PHE A 113 5.32 0.68 8.42
C PHE A 113 4.87 -0.77 8.27
N LEU A 114 4.97 -1.56 9.34
CA LEU A 114 4.54 -2.96 9.34
C LEU A 114 3.03 -3.08 9.11
N GLU A 115 2.25 -2.22 9.76
CA GLU A 115 0.82 -2.16 9.58
C GLU A 115 0.46 -1.80 8.14
N SER A 116 1.16 -0.84 7.52
CA SER A 116 0.90 -0.44 6.12
C SER A 116 1.12 -1.62 5.16
N ALA A 117 2.16 -2.43 5.40
CA ALA A 117 2.42 -3.64 4.63
C ALA A 117 1.35 -4.73 4.86
N GLN A 118 0.89 -4.88 6.10
CA GLN A 118 -0.15 -5.83 6.49
C GLN A 118 -1.51 -5.48 5.87
N VAL A 119 -1.89 -4.20 5.86
CA VAL A 119 -3.13 -3.73 5.24
C VAL A 119 -3.11 -3.95 3.75
N GLY A 120 -1.99 -3.66 3.08
CA GLY A 120 -1.82 -3.96 1.65
C GLY A 120 -2.12 -5.43 1.37
N SER A 121 -1.52 -6.35 2.12
CA SER A 121 -1.77 -7.78 1.98
C SER A 121 -3.24 -8.16 2.20
N SER A 122 -3.87 -7.58 3.22
CA SER A 122 -5.26 -7.84 3.59
C SER A 122 -6.28 -7.32 2.57
N ILE A 123 -5.89 -6.35 1.74
CA ILE A 123 -6.72 -5.80 0.67
C ILE A 123 -6.49 -6.55 -0.65
N PHE A 124 -5.22 -6.73 -1.03
CA PHE A 124 -4.91 -7.32 -2.34
C PHE A 124 -5.27 -8.80 -2.41
N ILE A 125 -5.01 -9.60 -1.36
CA ILE A 125 -5.33 -11.03 -1.38
C ILE A 125 -6.84 -11.25 -1.68
N PRO A 126 -7.80 -10.67 -0.95
CA PRO A 126 -9.22 -10.83 -1.27
C PRO A 126 -9.62 -10.29 -2.65
N ILE A 127 -9.04 -9.16 -3.09
CA ILE A 127 -9.35 -8.59 -4.41
C ILE A 127 -9.03 -9.56 -5.55
N TYR A 128 -7.93 -10.32 -5.43
CA TYR A 128 -7.58 -11.34 -6.42
C TYR A 128 -8.33 -12.65 -6.20
N PHE A 129 -8.37 -13.15 -4.96
CA PHE A 129 -8.86 -14.51 -4.69
C PHE A 129 -10.37 -14.62 -4.63
N ILE A 130 -11.13 -13.59 -4.19
CA ILE A 130 -12.60 -13.68 -4.15
C ILE A 130 -13.17 -13.89 -5.58
N PRO A 131 -12.81 -13.07 -6.59
CA PRO A 131 -13.33 -13.30 -7.95
C PRO A 131 -12.85 -14.62 -8.54
N LEU A 132 -11.60 -15.03 -8.29
CA LEU A 132 -11.07 -16.31 -8.78
C LEU A 132 -11.80 -17.49 -8.14
N PHE A 133 -12.09 -17.42 -6.84
CA PHE A 133 -12.86 -18.44 -6.13
C PHE A 133 -14.23 -18.61 -6.76
N PHE A 134 -14.96 -17.52 -7.00
CA PHE A 134 -16.29 -17.58 -7.62
C PHE A 134 -16.26 -18.09 -9.06
N GLN A 135 -15.25 -17.70 -9.84
CA GLN A 135 -15.07 -18.21 -11.21
C GLN A 135 -14.80 -19.72 -11.24
N PHE A 136 -13.86 -20.19 -10.41
CA PHE A 136 -13.43 -21.59 -10.47
C PHE A 136 -14.34 -22.57 -9.71
N THR A 137 -14.97 -22.14 -8.61
CA THR A 137 -15.80 -23.05 -7.78
C THR A 137 -17.29 -22.97 -8.11
N LYS A 138 -17.80 -21.78 -8.46
CA LYS A 138 -19.23 -21.57 -8.75
C LYS A 138 -19.52 -21.46 -10.25
N GLY A 139 -18.48 -21.43 -11.10
CA GLY A 139 -18.64 -21.31 -12.55
C GLY A 139 -19.16 -19.95 -13.00
N ASP A 140 -19.04 -18.93 -12.14
CA ASP A 140 -19.48 -17.57 -12.47
C ASP A 140 -18.67 -17.02 -13.65
N ARG A 141 -19.31 -16.24 -14.53
CA ARG A 141 -18.58 -15.49 -15.56
C ARG A 141 -17.72 -14.42 -14.88
N ALA A 142 -16.66 -13.98 -15.56
CA ALA A 142 -15.75 -12.95 -15.04
C ALA A 142 -16.48 -11.67 -14.59
N LEU A 143 -17.53 -11.27 -15.31
CA LEU A 143 -18.34 -10.09 -14.96
C LEU A 143 -19.13 -10.31 -13.66
N ASP A 144 -19.72 -11.49 -13.49
CA ASP A 144 -20.50 -11.81 -12.29
C ASP A 144 -19.58 -11.87 -11.06
N ALA A 145 -18.43 -12.54 -11.18
CA ALA A 145 -17.44 -12.61 -10.11
C ALA A 145 -16.89 -11.22 -9.71
N ALA A 146 -16.74 -10.30 -10.67
CA ALA A 146 -16.40 -8.91 -10.38
C ALA A 146 -17.52 -8.17 -9.64
N VAL A 147 -18.78 -8.41 -10.00
CA VAL A 147 -19.94 -7.88 -9.26
C VAL A 147 -19.97 -8.42 -7.82
N ARG A 148 -19.61 -9.68 -7.61
CA ARG A 148 -19.49 -10.27 -6.25
C ARG A 148 -18.39 -9.65 -5.39
N LEU A 149 -17.41 -8.97 -5.98
CA LEU A 149 -16.38 -8.23 -5.24
C LEU A 149 -16.86 -6.86 -4.77
N LEU A 150 -17.94 -6.31 -5.36
CA LEU A 150 -18.43 -4.96 -5.03
C LEU A 150 -18.72 -4.73 -3.54
N PRO A 151 -19.33 -5.66 -2.79
CA PRO A 151 -19.55 -5.48 -1.35
C PRO A 151 -18.24 -5.24 -0.59
N PHE A 152 -17.19 -6.01 -0.89
CA PHE A 152 -15.88 -5.83 -0.29
C PHE A 152 -15.33 -4.42 -0.55
N ILE A 153 -15.36 -3.97 -1.82
CA ILE A 153 -14.86 -2.64 -2.20
C ILE A 153 -15.70 -1.53 -1.55
N PHE A 154 -17.02 -1.67 -1.52
CA PHE A 154 -17.91 -0.68 -0.94
C PHE A 154 -17.62 -0.45 0.54
N PHE A 155 -17.52 -1.53 1.33
CA PHE A 155 -17.22 -1.43 2.75
C PHE A 155 -15.80 -0.90 3.00
N LEU A 156 -14.82 -1.35 2.21
CA LEU A 156 -13.45 -0.86 2.26
C LEU A 156 -13.39 0.67 2.08
N VAL A 157 -14.06 1.20 1.05
CA VAL A 157 -14.07 2.64 0.75
C VAL A 157 -14.88 3.41 1.78
N PHE A 158 -16.06 2.92 2.15
CA PHE A 158 -16.94 3.58 3.12
C PHE A 158 -16.23 3.78 4.47
N PHE A 159 -15.61 2.73 5.01
CA PHE A 159 -14.91 2.80 6.29
C PHE A 159 -13.60 3.57 6.20
N SER A 160 -12.93 3.59 5.04
CA SER A 160 -11.77 4.47 4.82
C SER A 160 -12.13 5.95 4.90
N LEU A 161 -13.25 6.34 4.28
CA LEU A 161 -13.76 7.72 4.38
C LEU A 161 -14.24 8.05 5.79
N ALA A 162 -14.96 7.13 6.44
CA ALA A 162 -15.44 7.30 7.81
C ALA A 162 -14.29 7.52 8.79
N ASN A 163 -13.24 6.69 8.72
CA ASN A 163 -12.05 6.86 9.55
C ASN A 163 -11.38 8.22 9.30
N GLY A 164 -11.20 8.63 8.04
CA GLY A 164 -10.61 9.93 7.71
C GLY A 164 -11.38 11.12 8.33
N GLY A 165 -12.72 11.05 8.32
CA GLY A 165 -13.58 12.09 8.89
C GLY A 165 -13.64 12.09 10.43
N VAL A 166 -13.67 10.91 11.06
CA VAL A 166 -13.81 10.79 12.52
C VAL A 166 -12.46 10.94 13.22
N MET A 167 -11.43 10.23 12.76
CA MET A 167 -10.08 10.32 13.34
C MET A 167 -9.52 11.74 13.27
N GLY A 168 -9.82 12.47 12.19
CA GLY A 168 -9.44 13.88 12.04
C GLY A 168 -10.09 14.82 13.07
N LYS A 169 -11.25 14.46 13.63
CA LYS A 169 -11.94 15.23 14.67
C LYS A 169 -11.53 14.82 16.09
N GLU A 170 -11.45 13.51 16.35
CA GLU A 170 -11.21 13.01 17.71
C GLU A 170 -9.73 12.94 18.08
N GLY A 171 -8.81 12.88 17.11
CA GLY A 171 -7.36 12.86 17.36
C GLY A 171 -6.82 11.56 18.00
N HIS A 172 -7.68 10.65 18.44
CA HIS A 172 -7.30 9.37 19.04
C HIS A 172 -7.21 8.28 17.97
N TYR A 173 -6.01 7.93 17.54
CA TYR A 173 -5.80 6.92 16.49
C TYR A 173 -5.76 5.49 17.03
N MET A 174 -5.29 5.28 18.28
CA MET A 174 -5.05 3.95 18.84
C MET A 174 -6.27 3.01 18.83
N PRO A 175 -7.50 3.45 19.20
CA PRO A 175 -8.68 2.59 19.18
C PRO A 175 -9.02 2.08 17.77
N TRP A 176 -8.83 2.93 16.75
CA TRP A 176 -9.05 2.56 15.34
C TRP A 176 -8.14 1.41 14.92
N TYR A 177 -6.84 1.48 15.24
CA TYR A 177 -5.91 0.40 14.93
C TYR A 177 -6.27 -0.91 15.63
N ILE A 178 -6.64 -0.87 16.91
CA ILE A 178 -6.97 -2.10 17.67
C ILE A 178 -8.21 -2.77 17.09
N ILE A 179 -9.30 -2.01 16.93
CA ILE A 179 -10.57 -2.55 16.41
C ILE A 179 -10.39 -3.06 14.99
N ALA A 180 -9.71 -2.30 14.13
CA ALA A 180 -9.48 -2.69 12.76
C ALA A 180 -8.65 -3.97 12.64
N ASN A 181 -7.56 -4.11 13.41
CA ASN A 181 -6.74 -5.32 13.40
C ASN A 181 -7.51 -6.54 13.93
N VAL A 182 -8.36 -6.39 14.96
CA VAL A 182 -9.24 -7.47 15.42
C VAL A 182 -10.19 -7.92 14.31
N LEU A 183 -10.80 -6.98 13.59
CA LEU A 183 -11.69 -7.29 12.46
C LEU A 183 -10.94 -7.95 11.31
N ILE A 184 -9.71 -7.51 11.00
CA ILE A 184 -8.90 -8.12 9.95
C ILE A 184 -8.54 -9.56 10.33
N ILE A 185 -8.08 -9.80 11.56
CA ILE A 185 -7.75 -11.16 12.05
C ILE A 185 -9.00 -12.04 11.99
N LEU A 186 -10.14 -11.56 12.50
CA LEU A 186 -11.41 -12.30 12.48
C LEU A 186 -11.85 -12.61 11.06
N GLY A 187 -11.89 -11.61 10.17
CA GLY A 187 -12.27 -11.77 8.78
C GLY A 187 -11.34 -12.70 8.01
N SER A 188 -10.04 -12.62 8.26
CA SER A 188 -9.04 -13.51 7.64
C SER A 188 -9.15 -14.95 8.15
N ALA A 189 -9.36 -15.14 9.46
CA ALA A 189 -9.57 -16.45 10.05
C ALA A 189 -10.87 -17.09 9.55
N LEU A 190 -11.94 -16.31 9.39
CA LEU A 190 -13.19 -16.80 8.80
C LEU A 190 -12.99 -17.15 7.31
N MET A 191 -12.29 -16.31 6.55
CA MET A 191 -11.95 -16.60 5.15
C MET A 191 -11.14 -17.88 4.98
N TYR A 192 -10.28 -18.22 5.94
CA TYR A 192 -9.53 -19.49 5.93
C TYR A 192 -10.45 -20.73 6.01
N THR A 193 -11.67 -20.60 6.57
CA THR A 193 -12.62 -21.71 6.66
C THR A 193 -13.46 -21.91 5.38
N VAL A 194 -13.34 -21.00 4.40
CA VAL A 194 -14.09 -21.07 3.14
C VAL A 194 -13.62 -22.26 2.31
N ASN A 195 -14.59 -23.09 1.93
CA ASN A 195 -14.42 -24.23 1.03
C ASN A 195 -15.45 -24.16 -0.11
N GLU A 196 -15.35 -25.09 -1.07
CA GLU A 196 -16.24 -25.18 -2.25
C GLU A 196 -17.74 -25.27 -1.90
N ASN A 197 -18.07 -25.83 -0.73
CA ASN A 197 -19.44 -26.01 -0.24
C ASN A 197 -19.96 -24.83 0.60
N THR A 198 -19.11 -23.84 0.88
CA THR A 198 -19.48 -22.68 1.68
C THR A 198 -20.54 -21.85 0.94
N SER A 199 -21.54 -21.38 1.69
CA SER A 199 -22.61 -20.55 1.14
C SER A 199 -22.07 -19.18 0.73
N THR A 200 -22.60 -18.63 -0.37
CA THR A 200 -22.23 -17.29 -0.86
C THR A 200 -22.45 -16.21 0.20
N ALA A 201 -23.50 -16.35 1.02
CA ALA A 201 -23.79 -15.41 2.10
C ALA A 201 -22.68 -15.36 3.16
N ASN A 202 -22.12 -16.51 3.53
CA ASN A 202 -21.00 -16.57 4.49
C ASN A 202 -19.76 -15.88 3.91
N ILE A 203 -19.44 -16.14 2.64
CA ILE A 203 -18.30 -15.50 1.96
C ILE A 203 -18.46 -13.98 1.96
N TYR A 204 -19.66 -13.46 1.66
CA TYR A 204 -19.93 -12.02 1.74
C TYR A 204 -19.77 -11.48 3.17
N GLY A 205 -20.34 -12.16 4.17
CA GLY A 205 -20.20 -11.76 5.57
C GLY A 205 -18.74 -11.67 6.00
N TYR A 206 -17.93 -12.69 5.67
CA TYR A 206 -16.51 -12.71 6.01
C TYR A 206 -15.75 -11.62 5.26
N SER A 207 -16.08 -11.38 4.00
CA SER A 207 -15.45 -10.34 3.18
C SER A 207 -15.74 -8.94 3.71
N ILE A 208 -16.96 -8.70 4.20
CA ILE A 208 -17.37 -7.41 4.77
C ILE A 208 -16.64 -7.13 6.08
N ILE A 209 -16.50 -8.13 6.95
CA ILE A 209 -15.74 -8.00 8.21
C ILE A 209 -14.28 -7.62 7.88
N LEU A 210 -13.66 -8.35 6.97
CA LEU A 210 -12.29 -8.09 6.53
C LEU A 210 -12.13 -6.71 5.89
N ALA A 211 -13.03 -6.35 4.97
CA ALA A 211 -13.05 -5.05 4.29
C ALA A 211 -13.24 -3.89 5.25
N THR A 212 -14.09 -4.05 6.25
CA THR A 212 -14.35 -3.03 7.28
C THR A 212 -13.08 -2.76 8.07
N GLY A 213 -12.43 -3.82 8.56
CA GLY A 213 -11.16 -3.71 9.28
C GLY A 213 -10.08 -3.05 8.43
N ALA A 214 -9.83 -3.56 7.22
CA ALA A 214 -8.84 -2.99 6.31
C ALA A 214 -9.15 -1.53 5.94
N GLY A 215 -10.41 -1.20 5.69
CA GLY A 215 -10.86 0.13 5.30
C GLY A 215 -10.60 1.16 6.39
N CYS A 216 -10.86 0.81 7.65
CA CYS A 216 -10.62 1.68 8.81
C CYS A 216 -9.17 2.18 8.90
N ILE A 217 -8.18 1.40 8.45
CA ILE A 217 -6.76 1.72 8.67
C ILE A 217 -5.96 1.96 7.38
N MET A 218 -6.52 1.64 6.19
CA MET A 218 -5.86 1.82 4.88
C MET A 218 -5.20 3.19 4.66
N GLN A 219 -5.82 4.26 5.16
CA GLN A 219 -5.29 5.63 5.03
C GLN A 219 -4.80 6.22 6.35
N ALA A 220 -5.03 5.53 7.48
CA ALA A 220 -4.72 6.04 8.80
C ALA A 220 -3.20 6.19 9.00
N SER A 221 -2.42 5.26 8.46
CA SER A 221 -0.98 5.13 8.70
C SER A 221 -0.19 6.29 8.11
N PHE A 222 -0.61 6.79 6.94
CA PHE A 222 -0.03 8.00 6.35
C PHE A 222 -0.30 9.26 7.19
N ILE A 223 -1.54 9.42 7.67
CA ILE A 223 -1.95 10.58 8.47
C ILE A 223 -1.24 10.58 9.82
N VAL A 224 -1.19 9.42 10.48
CA VAL A 224 -0.55 9.27 11.80
C VAL A 224 0.96 9.41 11.70
N ALA A 225 1.60 8.85 10.68
CA ALA A 225 3.02 9.07 10.43
C ALA A 225 3.34 10.56 10.24
N GLN A 226 2.54 11.28 9.45
CA GLN A 226 2.68 12.73 9.28
C GLN A 226 2.43 13.53 10.57
N ALA A 227 1.58 13.04 11.47
CA ALA A 227 1.29 13.70 12.74
C ALA A 227 2.40 13.47 13.79
N ILE A 228 3.04 12.31 13.79
CA ILE A 228 4.09 11.92 14.76
C ILE A 228 5.45 12.52 14.37
N VAL A 229 5.73 12.63 13.06
CA VAL A 229 6.94 13.31 12.58
C VAL A 229 6.80 14.80 12.86
N PRO A 230 7.73 15.44 13.61
CA PRO A 230 7.64 16.86 13.92
C PRO A 230 7.44 17.70 12.66
N ARG A 231 6.50 18.67 12.69
CA ARG A 231 6.29 19.64 11.59
C ARG A 231 7.56 20.42 11.22
N ILE A 232 8.56 20.43 12.10
CA ILE A 232 9.86 21.03 11.87
C ILE A 232 10.62 20.25 10.79
N GLU A 233 10.57 18.91 10.68
CA GLU A 233 11.28 18.20 9.60
C GLU A 233 10.49 18.16 8.28
N MET A 234 9.16 18.22 8.33
CA MET A 234 8.33 18.39 7.10
C MET A 234 8.45 19.80 6.49
N SER A 235 8.91 20.78 7.28
CA SER A 235 9.13 22.18 6.86
C SER A 235 10.61 22.62 6.92
N ALA A 236 11.54 21.78 7.38
CA ALA A 236 12.99 22.09 7.46
C ALA A 236 13.72 21.92 6.14
N GLY A 237 12.98 21.95 5.03
CA GLY A 237 13.50 22.49 3.77
C GLY A 237 13.44 24.02 3.73
N LYS A 238 13.61 24.71 4.88
CA LYS A 238 13.77 26.17 4.94
C LYS A 238 15.25 26.54 4.87
#